data_AF-A0A7C2KFY7-F1
#
_entry.id   AF-A0A7C2KFY7-F1
#
_cell.length_a   1.000
_cell.length_b   1.000
_cell.length_c   1.000
_cell.angle_alpha   90.00
_cell.angle_beta   90.00
_cell.angle_gamma   90.00
#
_symmetry.space_group_name_H-M   'P 1'
#
loop_
_entity.id
_entity.type
_entity.pdbx_description
1 polymer ?
#
loop_
_entity_poly.entity_id
_entity_poly.type
_entity_poly.pdbx_seq_one_letter_code
_entity_poly.pdbx_strand_id
1 'polypeptide(L)'
;MKDTLLVSLGNTSVTLALAGEDGAERLKKFRLKDLNSIKKYLGRLDLTRVLVASVVPKKEKTVLGLLGGVKVFKIGVDLKVPIASNYDVRSSLGLDRLINAYYIKEKIGYPAVCIDCGTAVTIDLISARGVFEGGLIIPGFNTAAQALADNTDRLRKVNFKTIPKGFYGQSTQDCIKLGITLSISSL
;
A
#
# COMPACT_ATOMS: atom_id res chain seq x y z
N MET A 1 21.91 -6.80 15.17
CA MET A 1 21.06 -7.94 14.72
C MET A 1 19.73 -7.37 14.28
N LYS A 2 19.16 -7.82 13.16
CA LYS A 2 17.82 -7.38 12.73
C LYS A 2 16.78 -8.31 13.34
N ASP A 3 16.19 -7.89 14.44
CA ASP A 3 15.28 -8.69 15.27
C ASP A 3 13.82 -8.18 15.23
N THR A 4 13.60 -7.10 14.48
CA THR A 4 12.33 -6.38 14.44
C THR A 4 11.65 -6.59 13.09
N LEU A 5 10.48 -7.23 13.08
CA LEU A 5 9.71 -7.43 11.86
C LEU A 5 8.82 -6.22 11.57
N LEU A 6 9.01 -5.59 10.41
CA LEU A 6 8.08 -4.60 9.88
C LEU A 6 7.06 -5.30 8.97
N VAL A 7 5.78 -5.06 9.25
CA VAL A 7 4.65 -5.67 8.52
C VAL A 7 3.77 -4.56 7.96
N SER A 8 3.66 -4.50 6.64
CA SER A 8 2.67 -3.66 5.95
C SER A 8 1.56 -4.54 5.38
N LEU A 9 0.35 -4.37 5.90
CA LEU A 9 -0.85 -5.09 5.50
C LEU A 9 -1.75 -4.19 4.65
N GLY A 10 -1.74 -4.44 3.34
CA GLY A 10 -2.67 -3.83 2.40
C GLY A 10 -3.82 -4.77 2.03
N ASN A 11 -4.75 -4.27 1.21
CA ASN A 11 -5.90 -5.04 0.73
C ASN A 11 -5.54 -6.36 0.03
N THR A 12 -4.47 -6.34 -0.77
CA THR A 12 -4.08 -7.46 -1.64
C THR A 12 -2.87 -8.25 -1.12
N SER A 13 -1.99 -7.62 -0.35
CA SER A 13 -0.68 -8.17 -0.03
C SER A 13 -0.20 -7.86 1.38
N VAL A 14 0.68 -8.71 1.87
CA VAL A 14 1.53 -8.48 3.03
C VAL A 14 2.94 -8.17 2.53
N THR A 15 3.52 -7.07 2.97
CA THR A 15 4.95 -6.79 2.77
C THR A 15 5.66 -6.94 4.10
N LEU A 16 6.75 -7.70 4.12
CA LEU A 16 7.59 -7.94 5.28
C LEU A 16 8.98 -7.35 5.05
N ALA A 17 9.53 -6.72 6.08
CA ALA A 17 10.92 -6.27 6.15
C ALA A 17 11.49 -6.57 7.54
N LEU A 18 12.80 -6.76 7.62
CA LEU A 18 13.52 -6.87 8.89
C LEU A 18 14.26 -5.58 9.16
N ALA A 19 14.14 -5.08 10.38
CA ALA A 19 14.81 -3.88 10.86
C ALA A 19 15.74 -4.22 12.02
N GLY A 20 16.85 -3.49 12.07
CA GLY A 20 17.82 -3.45 13.16
C GLY A 20 18.41 -2.05 13.27
N GLU A 21 19.49 -1.91 14.03
CA GLU A 21 20.18 -0.62 14.22
C GLU A 21 20.78 -0.06 12.92
N ASP A 22 21.15 -0.92 11.99
CA ASP A 22 21.71 -0.60 10.67
C ASP A 22 20.63 -0.23 9.63
N GLY A 23 19.37 -0.19 10.05
CA GLY A 23 18.22 0.14 9.20
C GLY A 23 17.37 -1.07 8.84
N ALA A 24 16.57 -0.92 7.79
CA ALA A 24 15.59 -1.92 7.38
C ALA A 24 15.93 -2.52 6.01
N GLU A 25 15.76 -3.83 5.88
CA GLU A 25 15.90 -4.58 4.65
C GLU A 25 14.57 -5.23 4.30
N ARG A 26 14.09 -4.92 3.09
CA ARG A 26 12.86 -5.52 2.60
C ARG A 26 13.12 -6.98 2.29
N LEU A 27 12.34 -7.84 2.93
CA LEU A 27 12.50 -9.28 2.79
C LEU A 27 11.63 -9.85 1.68
N LYS A 28 10.31 -9.66 1.79
CA LYS A 28 9.38 -10.39 0.92
C LYS A 28 8.00 -9.76 0.86
N LYS A 29 7.33 -9.92 -0.29
CA LYS A 29 5.92 -9.59 -0.48
C LYS A 29 5.14 -10.88 -0.75
N PHE A 30 4.05 -11.07 -0.02
CA PHE A 30 3.15 -12.21 -0.16
C PHE A 30 1.77 -11.73 -0.59
N ARG A 31 1.04 -12.59 -1.31
CA ARG A 31 -0.40 -12.40 -1.45
C ARG A 31 -1.04 -12.70 -0.10
N LEU A 32 -1.97 -11.85 0.34
CA LEU A 32 -2.57 -11.96 1.66
C LEU A 32 -3.38 -13.25 1.86
N LYS A 33 -3.83 -13.88 0.75
CA LYS A 33 -4.48 -15.19 0.77
C LYS A 33 -3.54 -16.39 0.97
N ASP A 34 -2.24 -16.20 0.84
CA ASP A 34 -1.24 -17.27 0.93
C ASP A 34 -0.65 -17.37 2.34
N LEU A 35 -1.52 -17.70 3.30
CA LEU A 35 -1.17 -17.74 4.73
C LEU A 35 -0.11 -18.82 5.04
N ASN A 36 -0.11 -19.92 4.30
CA ASN A 36 0.86 -21.01 4.49
C ASN A 36 2.28 -20.57 4.16
N SER A 37 2.48 -19.88 3.03
CA SER A 37 3.79 -19.33 2.67
C SER A 37 4.26 -18.27 3.67
N ILE A 38 3.33 -17.44 4.16
CA ILE A 38 3.63 -16.43 5.20
C ILE A 38 4.09 -17.14 6.48
N LYS A 39 3.32 -18.11 6.99
CA LYS A 39 3.66 -18.87 8.20
C LYS A 39 5.02 -19.55 8.10
N LYS A 40 5.27 -20.26 6.99
CA LYS A 40 6.55 -20.95 6.73
C LYS A 40 7.73 -19.98 6.71
N TYR A 41 7.52 -18.77 6.21
CA TYR A 41 8.55 -17.75 6.17
C TYR A 41 8.83 -17.15 7.56
N LEU A 42 7.78 -16.78 8.28
CA LEU A 42 7.88 -16.22 9.63
C LEU A 42 8.54 -17.18 10.62
N GLY A 43 8.25 -18.48 10.53
CA GLY A 43 8.85 -19.50 11.41
C GLY A 43 10.36 -19.72 11.20
N ARG A 44 11.00 -19.02 10.27
CA ARG A 44 12.46 -19.05 10.04
C ARG A 44 13.17 -17.83 10.62
N LEU A 45 12.42 -16.88 11.16
CA LEU A 45 12.95 -15.63 11.67
C LEU A 45 13.01 -15.68 13.18
N ASP A 46 14.11 -15.19 13.74
CA ASP A 46 14.24 -14.95 15.18
C ASP A 46 13.83 -13.50 15.46
N LEU A 47 12.68 -13.31 16.10
CA LEU A 47 11.99 -12.02 16.21
C LEU A 47 11.73 -11.67 17.67
N THR A 48 12.15 -10.48 18.10
CA THR A 48 11.85 -9.96 19.44
C THR A 48 10.57 -9.12 19.45
N ARG A 49 10.29 -8.43 18.34
CA ARG A 49 9.13 -7.54 18.21
C ARG A 49 8.64 -7.42 16.77
N VAL A 50 7.39 -7.01 16.63
CA VAL A 50 6.74 -6.74 15.35
C VAL A 50 6.14 -5.34 15.37
N LEU A 51 6.39 -4.58 14.31
CA LEU A 51 5.73 -3.31 14.00
C LEU A 51 4.78 -3.54 12.85
N VAL A 52 3.49 -3.27 13.03
CA VAL A 52 2.47 -3.49 12.00
C VAL A 52 1.77 -2.19 11.61
N ALA A 53 1.76 -1.91 10.31
CA ALA A 53 0.88 -0.94 9.69
C ALA A 53 -0.17 -1.70 8.86
N SER A 54 -1.45 -1.42 9.09
CA SER A 54 -2.55 -2.17 8.50
C SER A 54 -3.71 -1.28 8.10
N VAL A 55 -4.19 -1.46 6.89
CA VAL A 55 -5.45 -0.87 6.39
C VAL A 55 -6.54 -1.94 6.22
N VAL A 56 -6.32 -3.15 6.77
CA VAL A 56 -7.23 -4.31 6.65
C VAL A 56 -7.46 -4.99 8.01
N PRO A 57 -8.24 -4.39 8.92
CA PRO A 57 -8.40 -4.88 10.29
C PRO A 57 -8.84 -6.34 10.40
N LYS A 58 -9.75 -6.78 9.50
CA LYS A 58 -10.25 -8.17 9.49
C LYS A 58 -9.15 -9.21 9.25
N LYS A 59 -8.19 -8.90 8.36
CA LYS A 59 -7.12 -9.84 7.97
C LYS A 59 -5.87 -9.71 8.84
N GLU A 60 -5.72 -8.57 9.50
CA GLU A 60 -4.66 -8.32 10.48
C GLU A 60 -4.63 -9.38 11.58
N LYS A 61 -5.78 -9.67 12.21
CA LYS A 61 -5.85 -10.68 13.28
C LYS A 61 -5.33 -12.05 12.82
N THR A 62 -5.65 -12.45 11.58
CA THR A 62 -5.20 -13.71 11.00
C THR A 62 -3.68 -13.74 10.80
N VAL A 63 -3.10 -12.67 10.24
CA VAL A 63 -1.65 -12.63 10.01
C VAL A 63 -0.88 -12.54 11.33
N LEU A 64 -1.35 -11.72 12.28
CA LEU A 64 -0.71 -11.60 13.58
C LEU A 64 -0.76 -12.90 14.41
N GLY A 65 -1.83 -13.68 14.25
CA GLY A 65 -1.92 -15.01 14.87
C GLY A 65 -0.83 -15.99 14.42
N LEU A 66 -0.16 -15.74 13.28
CA LEU A 66 0.95 -16.57 12.81
C LEU A 66 2.28 -16.28 13.53
N LEU A 67 2.38 -15.18 14.27
CA LEU A 67 3.62 -14.71 14.90
C LEU A 67 3.89 -15.29 16.29
N GLY A 68 3.04 -16.19 16.80
CA GLY A 68 3.39 -17.05 17.94
C GLY A 68 3.70 -16.33 19.27
N GLY A 69 3.08 -15.20 19.56
CA GLY A 69 3.23 -14.50 20.86
C GLY A 69 4.33 -13.45 20.91
N VAL A 70 5.04 -13.20 19.81
CA VAL A 70 5.98 -12.06 19.69
C VAL A 70 5.24 -10.75 19.98
N LYS A 71 5.91 -9.81 20.68
CA LYS A 71 5.33 -8.52 21.04
C LYS A 71 5.00 -7.71 19.78
N VAL A 72 3.74 -7.32 19.61
CA VAL A 72 3.26 -6.53 18.46
C VAL A 72 2.98 -5.10 18.87
N PHE A 73 3.46 -4.14 18.07
CA PHE A 73 3.16 -2.73 18.16
C PHE A 73 2.46 -2.28 16.88
N LYS A 74 1.27 -1.70 17.01
CA LYS A 74 0.46 -1.20 15.90
C LYS A 74 0.77 0.27 15.63
N ILE A 75 1.24 0.56 14.44
CA ILE A 75 1.43 1.94 13.97
C ILE A 75 0.05 2.57 13.79
N GLY A 76 -0.10 3.81 14.22
CA GLY A 76 -1.37 4.55 14.28
C GLY A 76 -2.19 4.31 15.56
N VAL A 77 -1.89 3.26 16.34
CA VAL A 77 -2.58 2.95 17.62
C VAL A 77 -1.60 3.06 18.78
N ASP A 78 -0.62 2.17 18.84
CA ASP A 78 0.41 2.14 19.89
C ASP A 78 1.52 3.16 19.60
N LEU A 79 1.81 3.39 18.31
CA LEU A 79 2.85 4.30 17.84
C LEU A 79 2.26 5.32 16.89
N LYS A 80 2.25 6.59 17.30
CA LYS A 80 1.73 7.68 16.48
C LYS A 80 2.72 8.02 15.35
N VAL A 81 2.20 8.27 14.16
CA VAL A 81 2.98 8.80 13.04
C VAL A 81 3.12 10.32 13.22
N PRO A 82 4.34 10.86 13.38
CA PRO A 82 4.56 12.25 13.81
C PRO A 82 4.51 13.24 12.63
N ILE A 83 3.32 13.32 12.02
CA ILE A 83 3.00 14.26 10.94
C ILE A 83 1.73 15.04 11.27
N ALA A 84 1.78 16.37 11.15
CA ALA A 84 0.61 17.22 11.25
C ALA A 84 -0.31 17.00 10.04
N SER A 85 -1.61 17.16 10.21
CA SER A 85 -2.57 16.98 9.13
C SER A 85 -3.75 17.91 9.27
N ASN A 86 -4.16 18.53 8.16
CA ASN A 86 -5.37 19.34 8.03
C ASN A 86 -6.57 18.52 7.52
N TYR A 87 -6.46 17.19 7.54
CA TYR A 87 -7.56 16.30 7.17
C TYR A 87 -8.65 16.36 8.24
N ASP A 88 -9.91 16.59 7.84
CA ASP A 88 -11.04 16.82 8.76
C ASP A 88 -11.14 15.78 9.88
N VAL A 89 -11.03 14.50 9.50
CA VAL A 89 -11.07 13.37 10.44
C VAL A 89 -9.76 12.60 10.32
N ARG A 90 -8.79 12.91 11.19
CA ARG A 90 -7.47 12.26 11.18
C ARG A 90 -7.55 10.73 11.28
N SER A 91 -8.51 10.18 12.02
CA SER A 91 -8.68 8.74 12.17
C SER A 91 -9.20 8.03 10.91
N SER A 92 -9.82 8.75 9.97
CA SER A 92 -10.23 8.19 8.67
C SER A 92 -9.13 8.26 7.62
N LEU A 93 -8.00 8.93 7.92
CA LEU A 93 -6.88 9.02 7.01
C LEU A 93 -6.17 7.67 6.93
N GLY A 94 -5.91 7.21 5.69
CA GLY A 94 -5.18 5.97 5.44
C GLY A 94 -3.81 5.98 6.14
N LEU A 95 -3.53 4.93 6.91
CA LEU A 95 -2.28 4.81 7.66
C LEU A 95 -1.06 4.76 6.72
N ASP A 96 -1.21 4.13 5.56
CA ASP A 96 -0.23 4.12 4.48
C ASP A 96 0.08 5.54 3.98
N ARG A 97 -0.94 6.35 3.71
CA ARG A 97 -0.78 7.76 3.29
C ARG A 97 -0.04 8.58 4.36
N LEU A 98 -0.37 8.39 5.64
CA LEU A 98 0.33 9.02 6.76
C LEU A 98 1.82 8.64 6.83
N ILE A 99 2.11 7.34 6.70
CA ILE A 99 3.49 6.83 6.75
C ILE A 99 4.29 7.33 5.56
N ASN A 100 3.70 7.35 4.35
CA ASN A 100 4.34 7.87 3.14
C ASN A 100 4.69 9.35 3.29
N ALA A 101 3.76 10.16 3.79
CA ALA A 101 4.01 11.58 4.02
C ALA A 101 5.05 11.82 5.13
N TYR A 102 5.06 11.00 6.18
CA TYR A 102 6.12 11.05 7.19
C TYR A 102 7.49 10.68 6.60
N TYR A 103 7.56 9.63 5.78
CA TYR A 103 8.80 9.26 5.10
C TYR A 103 9.34 10.40 4.23
N ILE A 104 8.45 11.06 3.45
CA ILE A 104 8.81 12.22 2.64
C ILE A 104 9.39 13.33 3.50
N LYS A 105 8.71 13.68 4.59
CA LYS A 105 9.17 14.70 5.53
C LYS A 105 10.58 14.41 6.07
N GLU A 106 10.86 13.16 6.41
CA GLU A 106 12.13 12.76 7.04
C GLU A 106 13.28 12.51 6.07
N LYS A 107 12.98 12.09 4.82
CA LYS A 107 14.01 11.59 3.90
C LYS A 107 14.13 12.36 2.59
N ILE A 108 13.09 13.06 2.17
CA ILE A 108 13.03 13.72 0.85
C ILE A 108 12.99 15.24 1.02
N GLY A 109 12.18 15.73 1.96
CA GLY A 109 11.89 17.15 2.15
C GLY A 109 10.50 17.53 1.64
N TYR A 110 10.13 18.79 1.88
CA TYR A 110 8.83 19.37 1.53
C TYR A 110 9.03 20.80 1.01
N PRO A 111 8.10 21.38 0.21
CA PRO A 111 6.80 20.81 -0.21
C PRO A 111 6.96 19.61 -1.14
N ALA A 112 5.97 18.71 -1.15
CA ALA A 112 6.01 17.49 -1.95
C ALA A 112 4.61 16.98 -2.32
N VAL A 113 4.55 16.25 -3.43
CA VAL A 113 3.40 15.43 -3.82
C VAL A 113 3.84 13.96 -3.78
N CYS A 114 3.13 13.14 -3.02
CA CYS A 114 3.33 11.69 -3.00
C CYS A 114 2.33 11.02 -3.94
N ILE A 115 2.81 10.20 -4.87
CA ILE A 115 1.95 9.35 -5.70
C ILE A 115 2.26 7.89 -5.37
N ASP A 116 1.30 7.16 -4.80
CA ASP A 116 1.42 5.73 -4.52
C ASP A 116 0.49 4.95 -5.45
N CYS A 117 1.07 4.05 -6.26
CA CYS A 117 0.37 3.27 -7.27
C CYS A 117 0.18 1.82 -6.81
N GLY A 118 -0.94 1.56 -6.15
CA GLY A 118 -1.31 0.24 -5.63
C GLY A 118 -2.67 -0.25 -6.09
N THR A 119 -3.44 -0.83 -5.16
CA THR A 119 -4.85 -1.19 -5.38
C THR A 119 -5.69 0.06 -5.71
N ALA A 120 -5.44 1.15 -5.00
CA ALA A 120 -5.81 2.50 -5.39
C ALA A 120 -4.55 3.24 -5.86
N VAL A 121 -4.74 4.31 -6.63
CA VAL A 121 -3.70 5.34 -6.76
C VAL A 121 -4.07 6.46 -5.80
N THR A 122 -3.12 6.86 -4.96
CA THR A 122 -3.29 7.99 -4.04
C THR A 122 -2.33 9.11 -4.40
N ILE A 123 -2.82 10.35 -4.39
CA ILE A 123 -2.01 11.55 -4.66
C ILE A 123 -2.11 12.43 -3.42
N ASP A 124 -1.05 12.56 -2.65
CA ASP A 124 -1.05 13.25 -1.36
C ASP A 124 -0.23 14.53 -1.43
N LEU A 125 -0.81 15.63 -0.94
CA LEU A 125 -0.12 16.91 -0.86
C LEU A 125 0.48 17.12 0.53
N ILE A 126 1.78 17.40 0.55
CA ILE A 126 2.53 17.83 1.73
C ILE A 126 2.94 19.28 1.50
N SER A 127 2.44 20.20 2.34
CA SER A 127 2.74 21.63 2.16
C SER A 127 4.18 21.98 2.52
N ALA A 128 4.59 23.21 2.20
CA ALA A 128 5.91 23.74 2.54
C ALA A 128 6.17 23.84 4.06
N ARG A 129 5.14 23.62 4.91
CA ARG A 129 5.28 23.50 6.37
C ARG A 129 5.40 22.04 6.85
N GLY A 130 5.47 21.07 5.94
CA GLY A 130 5.49 19.65 6.26
C GLY A 130 4.17 19.11 6.82
N VAL A 131 3.05 19.75 6.48
CA VAL A 131 1.69 19.34 6.90
C VAL A 131 1.05 18.52 5.79
N PHE A 132 0.42 17.41 6.15
CA PHE A 132 -0.43 16.63 5.24
C PHE A 132 -1.74 17.40 4.98
N GLU A 133 -1.90 17.93 3.78
CA GLU A 133 -3.04 18.78 3.43
C GLU A 133 -4.25 17.99 2.94
N GLY A 134 -4.04 16.78 2.44
CA GLY A 134 -5.09 15.99 1.79
C GLY A 134 -4.60 15.39 0.49
N GLY A 135 -5.54 14.99 -0.37
CA GLY A 135 -5.18 14.38 -1.64
C GLY A 135 -6.32 13.66 -2.33
N LEU A 136 -5.99 12.96 -3.42
CA LEU A 136 -6.91 12.19 -4.24
C LEU A 136 -6.77 10.69 -3.94
N ILE A 137 -7.88 9.96 -4.05
CA ILE A 137 -7.90 8.50 -4.08
C ILE A 137 -8.69 8.09 -5.31
N ILE A 138 -8.06 7.36 -6.22
CA ILE A 138 -8.70 6.84 -7.44
C ILE A 138 -8.47 5.33 -7.56
N PRO A 139 -9.27 4.61 -8.35
CA PRO A 139 -9.00 3.20 -8.64
C PRO A 139 -7.64 3.03 -9.31
N GLY A 140 -6.83 2.09 -8.81
CA GLY A 140 -5.62 1.67 -9.52
C GLY A 140 -5.96 0.86 -10.76
N PHE A 141 -4.97 0.68 -11.65
CA PHE A 141 -5.12 -0.01 -12.94
C PHE A 141 -5.90 -1.34 -12.85
N ASN A 142 -5.48 -2.23 -11.96
CA ASN A 142 -6.13 -3.54 -11.80
C ASN A 142 -7.52 -3.45 -11.17
N THR A 143 -7.76 -2.46 -10.32
CA THR A 143 -9.08 -2.24 -9.69
C THR A 143 -10.06 -1.69 -10.70
N ALA A 144 -9.66 -0.72 -11.52
CA ALA A 144 -10.47 -0.19 -12.61
C ALA A 144 -10.84 -1.29 -13.63
N ALA A 145 -9.85 -2.10 -14.04
CA ALA A 145 -10.09 -3.21 -14.97
C ALA A 145 -10.97 -4.31 -14.35
N GLN A 146 -10.85 -4.57 -13.05
CA GLN A 146 -11.72 -5.50 -12.34
C GLN A 146 -13.16 -4.97 -12.26
N ALA A 147 -13.34 -3.68 -11.95
CA ALA A 147 -14.66 -3.06 -11.90
C ALA A 147 -15.39 -3.15 -13.24
N LEU A 148 -14.70 -2.92 -14.37
CA LEU A 148 -15.28 -3.10 -15.70
C LEU A 148 -15.69 -4.56 -15.97
N ALA A 149 -14.86 -5.52 -15.54
CA ALA A 149 -15.14 -6.93 -15.74
C ALA A 149 -16.29 -7.45 -14.86
N ASP A 150 -16.45 -6.92 -13.65
CA ASP A 150 -17.49 -7.37 -12.70
C ASP A 150 -18.85 -6.73 -12.99
N ASN A 151 -18.89 -5.56 -13.63
CA ASN A 151 -20.12 -4.79 -13.85
C ASN A 151 -20.58 -4.80 -15.32
N THR A 152 -20.03 -5.68 -16.16
CA THR A 152 -20.46 -5.82 -17.54
C THR A 152 -20.44 -7.28 -17.99
N ASP A 153 -21.35 -7.67 -18.88
CA ASP A 153 -21.44 -9.07 -19.32
C ASP A 153 -20.34 -9.48 -20.32
N ARG A 154 -19.75 -8.50 -21.02
CA ARG A 154 -18.87 -8.76 -22.17
C ARG A 154 -17.41 -8.35 -21.95
N LEU A 155 -17.11 -7.47 -21.00
CA LEU A 155 -15.73 -7.04 -20.78
C LEU A 155 -15.01 -8.08 -19.94
N ARG A 156 -13.99 -8.72 -20.52
CA ARG A 156 -13.13 -9.64 -19.78
C ARG A 156 -12.07 -8.87 -19.01
N LYS A 157 -11.67 -9.41 -17.86
CA LYS A 157 -10.55 -8.88 -17.08
C LYS A 157 -9.27 -8.84 -17.91
N VAL A 158 -8.63 -7.67 -17.97
CA VAL A 158 -7.34 -7.46 -18.64
C VAL A 158 -6.19 -7.35 -17.64
N ASN A 159 -4.96 -7.54 -18.13
CA ASN A 159 -3.74 -7.26 -17.36
C ASN A 159 -2.90 -6.19 -18.07
N PHE A 160 -2.11 -5.45 -17.30
CA PHE A 160 -1.31 -4.32 -17.79
C PHE A 160 0.17 -4.67 -17.97
N LYS A 161 0.51 -5.93 -18.30
CA LYS A 161 1.90 -6.31 -18.58
C LYS A 161 2.47 -5.57 -19.80
N THR A 162 1.60 -5.25 -20.75
CA THR A 162 1.89 -4.44 -21.93
C THR A 162 0.80 -3.39 -22.09
N ILE A 163 1.22 -2.17 -22.39
CA ILE A 163 0.34 -1.06 -22.75
C ILE A 163 0.40 -0.92 -24.27
N PRO A 164 -0.75 -0.90 -24.97
CA PRO A 164 -0.78 -0.67 -26.41
C PRO A 164 -0.15 0.67 -26.78
N LYS A 165 0.44 0.75 -27.97
CA LYS A 165 0.94 2.03 -28.52
C LYS A 165 -0.21 2.76 -29.23
N GLY A 166 -0.18 4.08 -29.19
CA GLY A 166 -1.16 4.94 -29.87
C GLY A 166 -2.23 5.52 -28.95
N PHE A 167 -3.16 6.28 -29.53
CA PHE A 167 -4.17 7.05 -28.78
C PHE A 167 -5.53 6.35 -28.66
N TYR A 168 -5.78 5.28 -29.42
CA TYR A 168 -7.03 4.52 -29.39
C TYR A 168 -6.80 3.02 -29.57
N GLY A 169 -7.71 2.21 -29.04
CA GLY A 169 -7.65 0.75 -29.13
C GLY A 169 -8.40 0.21 -30.34
N GLN A 170 -7.89 -0.88 -30.92
CA GLN A 170 -8.56 -1.62 -32.00
C GLN A 170 -9.13 -2.98 -31.53
N SER A 171 -8.95 -3.31 -30.26
CA SER A 171 -9.57 -4.45 -29.60
C SER A 171 -10.21 -3.99 -28.29
N THR A 172 -11.22 -4.72 -27.80
CA THR A 172 -11.83 -4.43 -26.49
C THR A 172 -10.79 -4.37 -25.38
N GLN A 173 -9.77 -5.23 -25.44
CA GLN A 173 -8.69 -5.23 -24.46
C GLN A 173 -7.84 -3.95 -24.55
N ASP A 174 -7.52 -3.51 -25.75
CA ASP A 174 -6.72 -2.29 -25.95
C ASP A 174 -7.51 -1.04 -25.57
N CYS A 175 -8.80 -0.98 -25.89
CA CYS A 175 -9.68 0.12 -25.47
C CYS A 175 -9.73 0.24 -23.94
N ILE A 176 -9.87 -0.89 -23.22
CA ILE A 176 -9.84 -0.90 -21.75
C ILE A 176 -8.47 -0.44 -21.24
N LYS A 177 -7.38 -1.03 -21.75
CA LYS A 177 -6.02 -0.72 -21.27
C LYS A 177 -5.65 0.74 -21.51
N LEU A 178 -5.88 1.26 -22.71
CA LEU A 178 -5.60 2.65 -23.06
C LEU A 178 -6.49 3.60 -22.28
N GLY A 179 -7.80 3.35 -22.22
CA GLY A 179 -8.73 4.20 -21.48
C GLY A 179 -8.35 4.34 -20.00
N ILE A 180 -8.06 3.23 -19.32
CA ILE A 180 -7.61 3.24 -17.91
C ILE A 180 -6.26 3.93 -17.78
N THR A 181 -5.30 3.63 -18.66
CA THR A 181 -3.95 4.22 -18.57
C THR A 181 -4.00 5.73 -18.74
N LEU A 182 -4.69 6.21 -19.79
CA LEU A 182 -4.84 7.64 -20.08
C LEU A 182 -5.54 8.36 -18.93
N SER A 183 -6.60 7.78 -18.37
CA SER A 183 -7.36 8.37 -17.25
C SER A 183 -6.50 8.55 -16.00
N ILE A 184 -5.59 7.61 -15.71
CA ILE A 184 -4.70 7.71 -14.56
C ILE A 184 -3.52 8.65 -14.85
N SER A 185 -2.97 8.63 -16.08
CA SER A 185 -1.80 9.45 -16.44
C SER A 185 -2.12 10.92 -16.72
N SER A 186 -3.41 11.28 -16.88
CA SER A 186 -3.84 12.66 -17.12
C SER A 186 -4.06 13.48 -15.86
N LEU A 187 -3.80 12.92 -14.68
CA LEU A 187 -3.91 13.57 -13.37
C LEU A 187 -2.58 14.21 -12.98
#